data_AF-A0A2G6NQS8-F1
#
_entry.id   AF-A0A2G6NQS8-F1
#
_cell.length_a   1.000
_cell.length_b   1.000
_cell.length_c   1.000
_cell.angle_alpha   90.00
_cell.angle_beta   90.00
_cell.angle_gamma   90.00
#
_symmetry.space_group_name_H-M   'P 1'
#
loop_
_entity.id
_entity.type
_entity.pdbx_description
1 polymer ?
#
loop_
_entity_poly.entity_id
_entity_poly.type
_entity_poly.pdbx_seq_one_letter_code
_entity_poly.pdbx_strand_id
1 'polypeptide(L)'
;MKHTISSLAKFAENIGRKKFLALSSKKKHELLAAMALEALHKKKYDFFIKRYEIFHKWADLDRFYPPSWLNNEEKLKGYYDFHISFSSNPPLIEKEKPPDQSFRKTFDLVIYLDEIRSPYNIGSILRIADNFGIKEVVHSSRYIDPNNSRLKKASMGTYRWIPLKYIENPVPWLKNSDKNVVGLETTKHAVNIKNFNFNESLILVAGNEENGISSKILSCCDQIIKIPMFGFKNSMNVNNALSIVCQRYCENLKKFQ
;
A
#
# COMPACT_ATOMS: atom_id res chain seq x y z
N MET A 1 -12.67 28.60 -11.09
CA MET A 1 -12.99 27.16 -10.94
C MET A 1 -14.47 26.84 -11.19
N LYS A 2 -15.46 27.41 -10.46
CA LYS A 2 -16.90 27.07 -10.65
C LYS A 2 -17.43 27.25 -12.08
N HIS A 3 -17.05 28.34 -12.78
CA HIS A 3 -17.46 28.58 -14.17
C HIS A 3 -16.93 27.54 -15.16
N THR A 4 -15.67 27.12 -15.01
CA THR A 4 -15.01 26.13 -15.88
C THR A 4 -15.59 24.72 -15.67
N ILE A 5 -15.95 24.39 -14.44
CA ILE A 5 -16.56 23.09 -14.11
C ILE A 5 -17.99 23.01 -14.67
N SER A 6 -18.78 24.07 -14.54
CA SER A 6 -20.14 24.08 -15.08
C SER A 6 -20.17 24.07 -16.62
N SER A 7 -19.20 24.69 -17.30
CA SER A 7 -19.11 24.62 -18.76
C SER A 7 -18.70 23.22 -19.25
N LEU A 8 -17.74 22.57 -18.57
CA LEU A 8 -17.32 21.20 -18.86
C LEU A 8 -18.43 20.18 -18.61
N ALA A 9 -19.20 20.36 -17.54
CA ALA A 9 -20.30 19.46 -17.20
C ALA A 9 -21.46 19.61 -18.20
N LYS A 10 -21.86 20.83 -18.58
CA LYS A 10 -22.79 21.06 -19.70
C LYS A 10 -22.28 20.47 -21.02
N PHE A 11 -20.98 20.53 -21.27
CA PHE A 11 -20.38 19.90 -22.44
C PHE A 11 -20.50 18.37 -22.35
N ALA A 12 -20.30 17.77 -21.18
CA ALA A 12 -20.53 16.33 -20.94
C ALA A 12 -21.98 15.92 -21.19
N GLU A 13 -22.95 16.72 -20.74
CA GLU A 13 -24.37 16.43 -20.96
C GLU A 13 -24.71 16.31 -22.46
N ASN A 14 -24.06 17.11 -23.31
CA ASN A 14 -24.43 17.26 -24.72
C ASN A 14 -23.44 16.62 -25.73
N ILE A 15 -22.28 16.13 -25.29
CA ILE A 15 -21.26 15.57 -26.21
C ILE A 15 -21.78 14.30 -26.92
N GLY A 16 -21.64 14.24 -28.25
CA GLY A 16 -21.99 13.05 -29.04
C GLY A 16 -20.90 11.96 -29.04
N ARG A 17 -21.27 10.73 -29.42
CA ARG A 17 -20.38 9.53 -29.44
C ARG A 17 -19.04 9.77 -30.11
N LYS A 18 -19.05 10.26 -31.35
CA LYS A 18 -17.85 10.49 -32.17
C LYS A 18 -16.87 11.45 -31.46
N LYS A 19 -17.39 12.55 -30.91
CA LYS A 19 -16.58 13.57 -30.22
C LYS A 19 -16.04 13.06 -28.89
N PHE A 20 -16.82 12.28 -28.14
CA PHE A 20 -16.38 11.65 -26.90
C PHE A 20 -15.26 10.64 -27.11
N LEU A 21 -15.40 9.77 -28.12
CA LEU A 21 -14.39 8.76 -28.42
C LEU A 21 -13.04 9.37 -28.84
N ALA A 22 -13.07 10.50 -29.54
CA ALA A 22 -11.89 11.26 -29.96
C ALA A 22 -11.15 11.98 -28.81
N LEU A 23 -11.72 12.05 -27.60
CA LEU A 23 -11.02 12.64 -26.45
C LEU A 23 -9.89 11.73 -25.97
N SER A 24 -8.80 12.35 -25.51
CA SER A 24 -7.74 11.64 -24.77
C SER A 24 -8.29 11.04 -23.48
N SER A 25 -7.62 10.01 -22.95
CA SER A 25 -8.01 9.38 -21.68
C SER A 25 -8.14 10.44 -20.56
N LYS A 26 -7.13 11.31 -20.41
CA LYS A 26 -7.16 12.42 -19.45
C LYS A 26 -8.41 13.30 -19.59
N LYS A 27 -8.75 13.74 -20.81
CA LYS A 27 -9.94 14.57 -21.06
C LYS A 27 -11.26 13.84 -20.78
N LYS A 28 -11.32 12.52 -21.02
CA LYS A 28 -12.49 11.70 -20.63
C LYS A 28 -12.66 11.68 -19.10
N HIS A 29 -11.58 11.50 -18.35
CA HIS A 29 -11.61 11.53 -16.88
C HIS A 29 -12.01 12.92 -16.35
N GLU A 30 -11.44 14.01 -16.86
CA GLU A 30 -11.81 15.38 -16.46
C GLU A 30 -13.30 15.68 -16.67
N LEU A 31 -13.84 15.23 -17.80
CA LEU A 31 -15.23 15.43 -18.18
C LEU A 31 -16.20 14.63 -17.29
N LEU A 32 -15.83 13.39 -16.93
CA LEU A 32 -16.57 12.56 -15.98
C LEU A 32 -16.51 13.13 -14.55
N ALA A 33 -15.36 13.67 -14.11
CA ALA A 33 -15.26 14.36 -12.83
C ALA A 33 -16.16 15.60 -12.77
N ALA A 34 -16.13 16.45 -13.82
CA ALA A 34 -16.98 17.64 -13.87
C ALA A 34 -18.47 17.29 -13.78
N MET A 35 -18.90 16.22 -14.47
CA MET A 35 -20.26 15.72 -14.43
C MET A 35 -20.65 15.20 -13.03
N ALA A 36 -19.77 14.45 -12.36
CA ALA A 36 -19.99 13.96 -11.00
C ALA A 36 -20.13 15.11 -9.99
N LEU A 37 -19.26 16.13 -10.10
CA LEU A 37 -19.30 17.31 -9.25
C LEU A 37 -20.58 18.14 -9.46
N GLU A 38 -21.01 18.31 -10.71
CA GLU A 38 -22.27 19.01 -10.99
C GLU A 38 -23.48 18.24 -10.46
N ALA A 39 -23.47 16.91 -10.55
CA ALA A 39 -24.50 16.05 -9.99
C ALA A 39 -24.55 16.12 -8.46
N LEU A 40 -23.39 16.18 -7.78
CA LEU A 40 -23.29 16.45 -6.34
C LEU A 40 -23.91 17.80 -5.97
N HIS A 41 -23.54 18.87 -6.67
CA HIS A 41 -24.07 20.21 -6.40
C HIS A 41 -25.58 20.34 -6.63
N LYS A 42 -26.08 19.74 -7.72
CA LYS A 42 -27.50 19.84 -8.10
C LYS A 42 -28.37 18.75 -7.49
N LYS A 43 -27.79 17.78 -6.77
CA LYS A 43 -28.45 16.55 -6.29
C LYS A 43 -29.18 15.79 -7.41
N LYS A 44 -28.58 15.76 -8.62
CA LYS A 44 -29.16 15.12 -9.83
C LYS A 44 -28.48 13.78 -10.16
N TYR A 45 -28.54 12.83 -9.23
CA TYR A 45 -27.81 11.56 -9.33
C TYR A 45 -28.31 10.65 -10.45
N ASP A 46 -29.63 10.54 -10.63
CA ASP A 46 -30.22 9.68 -11.68
C ASP A 46 -29.81 10.12 -13.09
N PHE A 47 -29.74 11.44 -13.30
CA PHE A 47 -29.32 12.01 -14.57
C PHE A 47 -27.84 11.71 -14.85
N PHE A 48 -26.99 11.83 -13.82
CA PHE A 48 -25.59 11.44 -13.91
C PHE A 48 -25.43 9.96 -14.27
N ILE A 49 -26.14 9.05 -13.58
CA ILE A 49 -26.07 7.60 -13.82
C ILE A 49 -26.47 7.28 -15.27
N LYS A 50 -27.62 7.77 -15.74
CA LYS A 50 -28.09 7.55 -17.12
C LYS A 50 -27.09 8.05 -18.15
N ARG A 51 -26.51 9.23 -17.92
CA ARG A 51 -25.54 9.80 -18.85
C ARG A 51 -24.23 9.03 -18.87
N TYR A 52 -23.82 8.57 -17.70
CA TYR A 52 -22.63 7.77 -17.50
C TYR A 52 -22.75 6.37 -18.16
N GLU A 53 -23.91 5.74 -18.12
CA GLU A 53 -24.21 4.50 -18.87
C GLU A 53 -24.00 4.66 -20.38
N ILE A 54 -24.39 5.81 -20.94
CA ILE A 54 -24.20 6.10 -22.36
C ILE A 54 -22.71 6.17 -22.70
N PHE A 55 -21.90 6.85 -21.88
CA PHE A 55 -20.46 6.95 -22.09
C PHE A 55 -19.76 5.60 -21.98
N HIS A 56 -20.20 4.76 -21.05
CA HIS A 56 -19.71 3.38 -20.92
C HIS A 56 -19.94 2.56 -22.17
N LYS A 57 -21.20 2.54 -22.65
CA LYS A 57 -21.57 1.87 -23.90
C LYS A 57 -20.79 2.38 -25.10
N TRP A 58 -20.42 3.66 -25.11
CA TRP A 58 -19.63 4.21 -26.21
C TRP A 58 -18.18 3.76 -26.18
N ALA A 59 -17.56 3.75 -25.00
CA ALA A 59 -16.14 3.47 -24.82
C ALA A 59 -15.79 1.98 -24.69
N ASP A 60 -16.79 1.09 -24.78
CA ASP A 60 -16.62 -0.37 -24.67
C ASP A 60 -15.89 -0.78 -23.38
N LEU A 61 -16.22 -0.10 -22.30
CA LEU A 61 -15.62 -0.30 -20.98
C LEU A 61 -16.36 -1.42 -20.23
N ASP A 62 -16.31 -2.64 -20.78
CA ASP A 62 -17.02 -3.84 -20.30
C ASP A 62 -16.71 -4.27 -18.84
N ARG A 63 -15.80 -3.57 -18.16
CA ARG A 63 -15.43 -3.86 -16.75
C ARG A 63 -16.03 -2.91 -15.72
N PHE A 64 -16.78 -1.90 -16.14
CA PHE A 64 -17.22 -0.82 -15.26
C PHE A 64 -18.65 -0.35 -15.58
N TYR A 65 -19.59 -1.27 -15.79
CA TYR A 65 -21.02 -0.92 -15.84
C TYR A 65 -21.36 0.04 -14.68
N PRO A 66 -22.09 1.14 -14.90
CA PRO A 66 -22.45 2.08 -13.84
C PRO A 66 -23.09 1.30 -12.71
N PRO A 67 -22.38 1.16 -11.59
CA PRO A 67 -22.86 0.24 -10.61
C PRO A 67 -24.14 0.81 -10.02
N SER A 68 -25.18 -0.01 -9.91
CA SER A 68 -26.47 0.36 -9.30
C SER A 68 -26.33 0.99 -7.91
N TRP A 69 -25.17 0.77 -7.28
CA TRP A 69 -24.80 1.37 -6.01
C TRP A 69 -24.42 2.85 -6.08
N LEU A 70 -24.23 3.50 -7.24
CA LEU A 70 -23.80 4.90 -7.37
C LEU A 70 -24.94 5.91 -7.10
N ASN A 71 -25.73 5.63 -6.06
CA ASN A 71 -27.02 6.23 -5.76
C ASN A 71 -27.01 7.13 -4.52
N ASN A 72 -25.84 7.42 -3.96
CA ASN A 72 -25.70 8.28 -2.79
C ASN A 72 -24.51 9.23 -2.92
N GLU A 73 -24.53 10.27 -2.09
CA GLU A 73 -23.56 11.37 -2.12
C GLU A 73 -22.13 10.89 -1.89
N GLU A 74 -21.91 9.99 -0.92
CA GLU A 74 -20.58 9.47 -0.57
C GLU A 74 -19.93 8.72 -1.74
N LYS A 75 -20.68 7.83 -2.39
CA LYS A 75 -20.17 7.05 -3.52
C LYS A 75 -19.93 7.94 -4.74
N LEU A 76 -20.75 8.96 -4.96
CA LEU A 76 -20.54 9.93 -6.03
C LEU A 76 -19.34 10.85 -5.76
N LYS A 77 -19.05 11.19 -4.49
CA LYS A 77 -17.79 11.85 -4.08
C LYS A 77 -16.58 10.96 -4.37
N GLY A 78 -16.61 9.69 -3.96
CA GLY A 78 -15.54 8.74 -4.27
C GLY A 78 -15.33 8.54 -5.78
N TYR A 79 -16.42 8.60 -6.54
CA TYR A 79 -16.39 8.54 -8.00
C TYR A 79 -15.76 9.80 -8.64
N TYR A 80 -16.13 10.98 -8.16
CA TYR A 80 -15.46 12.23 -8.54
C TYR A 80 -13.95 12.13 -8.25
N ASP A 81 -13.57 11.68 -7.06
CA ASP A 81 -12.17 11.57 -6.64
C ASP A 81 -11.38 10.59 -7.49
N PHE A 82 -12.00 9.46 -7.87
CA PHE A 82 -11.40 8.53 -8.83
C PHE A 82 -11.05 9.24 -10.13
N HIS A 83 -11.98 10.00 -10.72
CA HIS A 83 -11.70 10.69 -11.99
C HIS A 83 -10.72 11.84 -11.86
N ILE A 84 -10.82 12.61 -10.78
CA ILE A 84 -9.94 13.75 -10.55
C ILE A 84 -8.50 13.32 -10.29
N SER A 85 -8.28 12.08 -9.81
CA SER A 85 -6.94 11.50 -9.61
C SER A 85 -6.12 11.34 -10.89
N PHE A 86 -6.75 11.40 -12.06
CA PHE A 86 -6.10 11.43 -13.38
C PHE A 86 -5.90 12.87 -13.91
N SER A 87 -6.20 13.89 -13.08
CA SER A 87 -6.15 15.31 -13.40
C SER A 87 -5.36 16.09 -12.33
N SER A 88 -5.23 17.41 -12.50
CA SER A 88 -4.51 18.30 -11.56
C SER A 88 -5.41 18.95 -10.49
N ASN A 89 -6.70 18.60 -10.46
CA ASN A 89 -7.67 19.19 -9.52
C ASN A 89 -7.70 18.43 -8.17
N PRO A 90 -8.02 19.12 -7.05
CA PRO A 90 -8.05 18.48 -5.73
C PRO A 90 -9.27 17.55 -5.55
N PRO A 91 -9.13 16.46 -4.76
CA PRO A 91 -10.25 15.58 -4.38
C PRO A 91 -11.24 16.29 -3.44
N LEU A 92 -12.50 15.84 -3.45
CA LEU A 92 -13.58 16.25 -2.54
C LEU A 92 -13.52 15.53 -1.21
N ILE A 93 -13.15 14.24 -1.20
CA ILE A 93 -12.85 13.55 0.06
C ILE A 93 -11.45 13.96 0.45
N GLU A 94 -11.34 14.76 1.52
CA GLU A 94 -10.04 14.96 2.16
C GLU A 94 -9.46 13.58 2.46
N LYS A 95 -8.26 13.31 1.92
CA LYS A 95 -7.50 12.14 2.33
C LYS A 95 -7.37 12.25 3.86
N GLU A 96 -7.87 11.24 4.58
CA GLU A 96 -7.78 11.22 6.05
C GLU A 96 -6.40 11.70 6.49
N LYS A 97 -6.37 12.72 7.34
CA LYS A 97 -5.10 13.11 7.96
C LYS A 97 -4.54 11.89 8.68
N PRO A 98 -3.21 11.69 8.67
CA PRO A 98 -2.61 10.67 9.52
C PRO A 98 -3.17 10.81 10.94
N PRO A 99 -3.48 9.71 11.64
CA PRO A 99 -3.87 9.79 13.04
C PRO A 99 -2.78 10.53 13.82
N ASP A 100 -3.15 11.13 14.95
CA ASP A 100 -2.15 11.71 15.84
C ASP A 100 -1.14 10.62 16.24
N GLN A 101 0.10 10.78 15.80
CA GLN A 101 1.17 9.81 15.99
C GLN A 101 1.78 9.89 17.40
N SER A 102 1.40 10.88 18.22
CA SER A 102 1.91 11.05 19.58
C SER A 102 1.65 9.82 20.47
N PHE A 103 0.58 9.08 20.20
CA PHE A 103 0.22 7.83 20.89
C PHE A 103 0.98 6.60 20.39
N ARG A 104 1.69 6.69 19.26
CA ARG A 104 2.37 5.55 18.65
C ARG A 104 3.73 5.33 19.31
N LYS A 105 3.81 4.31 20.16
CA LYS A 105 5.09 3.79 20.64
C LYS A 105 5.91 3.30 19.45
N THR A 106 7.14 3.80 19.33
CA THR A 106 8.04 3.40 18.25
C THR A 106 9.28 2.71 18.84
N PHE A 107 9.56 1.50 18.39
CA PHE A 107 10.76 0.74 18.72
C PHE A 107 11.83 0.96 17.66
N ASP A 108 13.10 0.86 18.04
CA ASP A 108 14.23 0.94 17.10
C ASP A 108 14.43 -0.40 16.33
N LEU A 109 13.32 -0.96 15.87
CA LEU A 109 13.26 -2.12 15.01
C LEU A 109 13.09 -1.64 13.57
N VAL A 110 13.96 -2.11 12.68
CA VAL A 110 13.88 -1.91 11.24
C VAL A 110 13.60 -3.25 10.58
N ILE A 111 12.66 -3.31 9.63
CA ILE A 111 12.49 -4.50 8.78
C ILE A 111 13.22 -4.26 7.46
N TYR A 112 14.14 -5.14 7.10
CA TYR A 112 14.74 -5.17 5.77
C TYR A 112 14.16 -6.33 4.94
N LEU A 113 13.70 -6.02 3.73
CA LEU A 113 13.06 -6.95 2.80
C LEU A 113 13.99 -7.24 1.62
N ASP A 114 14.52 -8.45 1.58
CA ASP A 114 15.40 -8.93 0.51
C ASP A 114 14.57 -9.45 -0.67
N GLU A 115 14.62 -8.72 -1.80
CA GLU A 115 13.95 -9.06 -3.05
C GLU A 115 12.44 -9.42 -2.95
N ILE A 116 11.70 -8.82 -2.02
CA ILE A 116 10.23 -8.95 -2.03
C ILE A 116 9.65 -8.15 -3.19
N ARG A 117 8.92 -8.84 -4.07
CA ARG A 117 8.39 -8.27 -5.32
C ARG A 117 6.91 -7.91 -5.26
N SER A 118 6.14 -8.54 -4.36
CA SER A 118 4.69 -8.35 -4.27
C SER A 118 4.36 -7.03 -3.58
N PRO A 119 3.74 -6.05 -4.27
CA PRO A 119 3.31 -4.80 -3.63
C PRO A 119 2.27 -5.02 -2.53
N TYR A 120 1.48 -6.11 -2.65
CA TYR A 120 0.52 -6.50 -1.62
C TYR A 120 1.20 -6.94 -0.32
N ASN A 121 2.29 -7.72 -0.42
CA ASN A 121 3.08 -8.09 0.75
C ASN A 121 3.73 -6.86 1.39
N ILE A 122 4.34 -5.97 0.60
CA ILE A 122 4.89 -4.72 1.13
C ILE A 122 3.83 -3.91 1.89
N GLY A 123 2.64 -3.73 1.29
CA GLY A 123 1.55 -3.02 1.97
C GLY A 123 1.14 -3.69 3.28
N SER A 124 1.02 -5.01 3.29
CA SER A 124 0.70 -5.78 4.49
C SER A 124 1.79 -5.66 5.56
N ILE A 125 3.07 -5.63 5.17
CA ILE A 125 4.22 -5.43 6.06
C ILE A 125 4.23 -4.02 6.65
N LEU A 126 3.87 -2.99 5.89
CA LEU A 126 3.70 -1.63 6.43
C LEU A 126 2.60 -1.59 7.51
N ARG A 127 1.53 -2.37 7.33
CA ARG A 127 0.49 -2.49 8.36
C ARG A 127 0.98 -3.24 9.60
N ILE A 128 1.74 -4.31 9.43
CA ILE A 128 2.41 -5.02 10.54
C ILE A 128 3.36 -4.07 11.29
N ALA A 129 4.14 -3.30 10.54
CA ALA A 129 5.05 -2.31 11.09
C ALA A 129 4.33 -1.26 11.93
N ASP A 130 3.16 -0.81 11.50
CA ASP A 130 2.32 0.07 12.31
C ASP A 130 1.83 -0.62 13.60
N ASN A 131 1.21 -1.80 13.47
CA ASN A 131 0.64 -2.56 14.58
C ASN A 131 1.64 -2.82 15.72
N PHE A 132 2.90 -3.06 15.39
CA PHE A 132 3.95 -3.39 16.36
C PHE A 132 4.91 -2.23 16.65
N GLY A 133 4.60 -1.01 16.22
CA GLY A 133 5.44 0.15 16.53
C GLY A 133 6.84 0.12 15.89
N ILE A 134 6.99 -0.53 14.74
CA ILE A 134 8.27 -0.64 14.01
C ILE A 134 8.65 0.72 13.43
N LYS A 135 9.93 1.08 13.49
CA LYS A 135 10.41 2.40 13.05
C LYS A 135 10.23 2.63 11.56
N GLU A 136 10.67 1.67 10.76
CA GLU A 136 10.66 1.76 9.30
C GLU A 136 10.84 0.42 8.62
N VAL A 137 10.50 0.40 7.33
CA VAL A 137 10.69 -0.74 6.42
C VAL A 137 11.65 -0.32 5.30
N VAL A 138 12.65 -1.15 5.04
CA VAL A 138 13.67 -0.95 4.00
C VAL A 138 13.60 -2.11 3.01
N HIS A 139 13.79 -1.85 1.72
CA HIS A 139 13.80 -2.89 0.69
C HIS A 139 14.86 -2.63 -0.39
N SER A 140 15.33 -3.69 -1.04
CA SER A 140 16.24 -3.61 -2.21
C SER A 140 15.55 -3.83 -3.56
N SER A 141 14.25 -4.10 -3.56
CA SER A 141 13.50 -4.40 -4.78
C SER A 141 13.20 -3.13 -5.60
N ARG A 142 13.81 -3.00 -6.78
CA ARG A 142 13.56 -1.92 -7.75
C ARG A 142 12.14 -1.91 -8.33
N TYR A 143 11.42 -3.01 -8.17
CA TYR A 143 10.07 -3.18 -8.71
C TYR A 143 8.97 -2.64 -7.78
N ILE A 144 9.33 -2.20 -6.57
CA ILE A 144 8.37 -1.66 -5.62
C ILE A 144 8.23 -0.15 -5.84
N ASP A 145 7.05 0.24 -6.30
CA ASP A 145 6.61 1.63 -6.34
C ASP A 145 5.74 1.92 -5.10
N PRO A 146 6.15 2.84 -4.21
CA PRO A 146 5.32 3.29 -3.07
C PRO A 146 3.96 3.85 -3.48
N ASN A 147 3.81 4.28 -4.74
CA ASN A 147 2.55 4.78 -5.27
C ASN A 147 1.59 3.69 -5.78
N ASN A 148 2.03 2.43 -5.81
CA ASN A 148 1.25 1.30 -6.30
C ASN A 148 -0.09 1.16 -5.56
N SER A 149 -1.19 1.05 -6.30
CA SER A 149 -2.54 0.96 -5.74
C SER A 149 -2.77 -0.29 -4.88
N ARG A 150 -2.13 -1.42 -5.20
CA ARG A 150 -2.24 -2.66 -4.41
C ARG A 150 -1.52 -2.53 -3.08
N LEU A 151 -0.35 -1.88 -3.05
CA LEU A 151 0.38 -1.58 -1.81
C LEU A 151 -0.44 -0.66 -0.91
N LYS A 152 -0.93 0.46 -1.46
CA LYS A 152 -1.77 1.42 -0.73
C LYS A 152 -3.00 0.75 -0.15
N LYS A 153 -3.70 -0.07 -0.94
CA LYS A 153 -4.88 -0.83 -0.50
C LYS A 153 -4.53 -1.81 0.63
N ALA A 154 -3.46 -2.59 0.49
CA ALA A 154 -3.06 -3.58 1.50
C ALA A 154 -2.56 -2.94 2.81
N SER A 155 -1.92 -1.76 2.73
CA SER A 155 -1.41 -1.03 3.89
C SER A 155 -2.50 -0.37 4.75
N MET A 156 -3.74 -0.27 4.26
CA MET A 156 -4.84 0.36 5.01
C MET A 156 -4.48 1.77 5.53
N GLY A 157 -3.74 2.54 4.74
CA GLY A 157 -3.35 3.92 5.08
C GLY A 157 -1.98 4.08 5.73
N THR A 158 -1.40 3.02 6.30
CA THR A 158 -0.14 3.10 7.06
C THR A 158 1.06 3.52 6.22
N TYR A 159 1.01 3.33 4.89
CA TYR A 159 2.00 3.84 3.94
C TYR A 159 2.24 5.36 4.02
N ARG A 160 1.33 6.11 4.65
CA ARG A 160 1.45 7.57 4.83
C ARG A 160 2.40 7.96 5.96
N TRP A 161 2.64 7.08 6.93
CA TRP A 161 3.45 7.41 8.11
C TRP A 161 4.51 6.39 8.47
N ILE A 162 4.39 5.13 8.01
CA ILE A 162 5.49 4.16 8.11
C ILE A 162 6.47 4.43 6.97
N PRO A 163 7.72 4.81 7.25
CA PRO A 163 8.70 5.04 6.21
C PRO A 163 8.99 3.74 5.44
N LEU A 164 8.89 3.81 4.12
CA LEU A 164 9.32 2.77 3.20
C LEU A 164 10.53 3.30 2.40
N LYS A 165 11.72 2.77 2.66
CA LYS A 165 12.96 3.21 2.03
C LYS A 165 13.49 2.18 1.05
N TYR A 166 13.87 2.64 -0.14
CA TYR A 166 14.61 1.84 -1.11
C TYR A 166 16.11 1.98 -0.87
N ILE A 167 16.84 0.86 -0.96
CA ILE A 167 18.29 0.85 -0.97
C ILE A 167 18.84 0.05 -2.14
N GLU A 168 19.76 0.65 -2.89
CA GLU A 168 20.34 0.01 -4.06
C GLU A 168 21.36 -1.07 -3.70
N ASN A 169 22.20 -0.79 -2.70
CA ASN A 169 23.28 -1.67 -2.26
C ASN A 169 23.09 -2.03 -0.77
N PRO A 170 22.35 -3.10 -0.46
CA PRO A 170 22.03 -3.48 0.92
C PRO A 170 23.23 -4.01 1.71
N VAL A 171 24.21 -4.64 1.07
CA VAL A 171 25.34 -5.29 1.77
C VAL A 171 26.19 -4.29 2.58
N PRO A 172 26.70 -3.17 2.00
CA PRO A 172 27.43 -2.18 2.80
C PRO A 172 26.57 -1.55 3.90
N TRP A 173 25.28 -1.36 3.64
CA TRP A 173 24.37 -0.78 4.62
C TRP A 173 24.15 -1.69 5.84
N LEU A 174 23.96 -2.99 5.62
CA LEU A 174 23.84 -3.96 6.70
C LEU A 174 25.16 -4.09 7.49
N LYS A 175 26.30 -4.25 6.79
CA LYS A 175 27.60 -4.45 7.43
C LYS A 175 28.09 -3.25 8.25
N ASN A 176 27.71 -2.04 7.86
CA ASN A 176 28.09 -0.81 8.55
C ASN A 176 27.04 -0.36 9.57
N SER A 177 25.98 -1.14 9.80
CA SER A 177 24.97 -0.78 10.78
C SER A 177 25.51 -0.94 12.20
N ASP A 178 25.10 -0.03 13.08
CA ASP A 178 25.28 -0.11 14.52
C ASP A 178 24.27 -1.05 15.23
N LYS A 179 23.39 -1.70 14.46
CA LYS A 179 22.28 -2.51 14.95
C LYS A 179 22.59 -3.98 14.73
N ASN A 180 22.07 -4.84 15.61
CA ASN A 180 22.12 -6.29 15.38
C ASN A 180 21.29 -6.65 14.14
N VAL A 181 21.90 -7.34 13.18
CA VAL A 181 21.25 -7.82 11.96
C VAL A 181 20.81 -9.26 12.16
N VAL A 182 19.50 -9.48 12.22
CA VAL A 182 18.89 -10.80 12.49
C VAL A 182 18.15 -11.29 11.25
N GLY A 183 18.57 -12.43 10.69
CA GLY A 183 17.91 -13.07 9.55
C GLY A 183 16.79 -14.01 9.98
N LEU A 184 15.60 -13.89 9.38
CA LEU A 184 14.50 -14.84 9.51
C LEU A 184 14.56 -15.89 8.38
N GLU A 185 15.19 -17.02 8.65
CA GLU A 185 15.37 -18.08 7.63
C GLU A 185 15.46 -19.47 8.26
N THR A 186 15.00 -20.48 7.52
CA THR A 186 15.08 -21.89 7.94
C THR A 186 16.41 -22.50 7.53
N THR A 187 17.46 -22.26 8.32
CA THR A 187 18.78 -22.88 8.14
C THR A 187 19.07 -23.93 9.21
N LYS A 188 20.07 -24.80 8.96
CA LYS A 188 20.51 -25.81 9.94
C LYS A 188 21.01 -25.19 11.25
N HIS A 189 21.63 -24.02 11.17
CA HIS A 189 22.21 -23.30 12.31
C HIS A 189 21.28 -22.22 12.88
N ALA A 190 20.07 -22.06 12.34
CA ALA A 190 19.13 -21.06 12.82
C ALA A 190 18.64 -21.38 14.24
N VAL A 191 18.70 -20.38 15.10
CA VAL A 191 18.22 -20.43 16.48
C VAL A 191 16.70 -20.43 16.49
N ASN A 192 16.09 -21.27 17.32
CA ASN A 192 14.64 -21.23 17.50
C ASN A 192 14.24 -19.88 18.11
N ILE A 193 13.32 -19.18 17.46
CA ILE A 193 12.85 -17.85 17.90
C ILE A 193 12.36 -17.81 19.36
N LYS A 194 11.86 -18.93 19.89
CA LYS A 194 11.44 -19.02 21.30
C LYS A 194 12.60 -18.79 22.28
N ASN A 195 13.81 -19.20 21.90
CA ASN A 195 15.02 -19.17 22.72
C ASN A 195 15.92 -17.96 22.37
N PHE A 196 15.48 -17.13 21.43
CA PHE A 196 16.24 -15.97 20.99
C PHE A 196 15.91 -14.75 21.87
N ASN A 197 16.95 -14.06 22.32
CA ASN A 197 16.82 -12.79 23.05
C ASN A 197 17.04 -11.65 22.07
N PHE A 198 16.03 -10.80 21.91
CA PHE A 198 16.09 -9.68 20.98
C PHE A 198 16.77 -8.47 21.64
N ASN A 199 17.61 -7.79 20.88
CA ASN A 199 18.14 -6.49 21.28
C ASN A 199 17.07 -5.40 21.10
N GLU A 200 17.15 -4.29 21.84
CA GLU A 200 16.21 -3.17 21.65
C GLU A 200 16.34 -2.46 20.30
N SER A 201 17.52 -2.54 19.69
CA SER A 201 17.82 -1.98 18.37
C SER A 201 18.33 -3.09 17.46
N LEU A 202 17.58 -3.38 16.40
CA LEU A 202 17.93 -4.44 15.45
C LEU A 202 17.33 -4.21 14.05
N ILE A 203 17.98 -4.80 13.05
CA ILE A 203 17.47 -4.95 11.69
C ILE A 203 17.00 -6.40 11.52
N LEU A 204 15.70 -6.60 11.30
CA LEU A 204 15.12 -7.90 11.00
C LEU A 204 15.08 -8.09 9.48
N VAL A 205 15.79 -9.09 8.98
CA VAL A 205 15.84 -9.42 7.56
C VAL A 205 14.82 -10.51 7.25
N ALA A 206 13.99 -10.29 6.24
CA ALA A 206 13.10 -11.29 5.67
C ALA A 206 13.26 -11.36 4.15
N GLY A 207 13.20 -12.58 3.61
CA GLY A 207 13.49 -12.86 2.21
C GLY A 207 12.28 -13.05 1.32
N ASN A 208 12.57 -13.41 0.07
CA ASN A 208 11.61 -13.73 -0.95
C ASN A 208 10.85 -15.05 -0.64
N GLU A 209 9.60 -15.17 -1.06
CA GLU A 209 8.76 -16.35 -0.79
C GLU A 209 9.28 -17.64 -1.44
N GLU A 210 9.97 -17.53 -2.58
CA GLU A 210 10.51 -18.67 -3.32
C GLU A 210 11.95 -18.97 -2.93
N ASN A 211 12.79 -17.93 -2.84
CA ASN A 211 14.24 -18.08 -2.70
C ASN A 211 14.76 -17.84 -1.28
N GLY A 212 13.90 -17.37 -0.36
CA GLY A 212 14.33 -16.98 0.98
C GLY A 212 15.24 -15.75 0.96
N ILE A 213 16.09 -15.62 1.98
CA ILE A 213 17.13 -14.59 2.07
C ILE A 213 18.32 -14.99 1.18
N SER A 214 18.79 -14.07 0.35
CA SER A 214 19.95 -14.33 -0.51
C SER A 214 21.22 -14.60 0.31
N SER A 215 22.11 -15.46 -0.20
CA SER A 215 23.34 -15.86 0.51
C SER A 215 24.23 -14.67 0.90
N LYS A 216 24.26 -13.62 0.07
CA LYS A 216 25.01 -12.39 0.33
C LYS A 216 24.46 -11.67 1.57
N ILE A 217 23.14 -11.58 1.69
CA ILE A 217 22.47 -10.94 2.82
C ILE A 217 22.54 -11.82 4.08
N LEU A 218 22.38 -13.14 3.94
CA LEU A 218 22.59 -14.06 5.07
C LEU A 218 24.00 -13.93 5.67
N SER A 219 25.04 -13.71 4.84
CA SER A 219 26.40 -13.49 5.32
C SER A 219 26.62 -12.17 6.07
N CYS A 220 25.64 -11.27 6.03
CA CYS A 220 25.63 -10.01 6.76
C CYS A 220 24.82 -10.09 8.07
N CYS A 221 24.15 -11.21 8.34
CA CYS A 221 23.38 -11.39 9.55
C CYS A 221 24.31 -11.82 10.69
N ASP A 222 24.23 -11.14 11.83
CA ASP A 222 24.91 -11.53 13.06
C ASP A 222 24.34 -12.85 13.60
N GLN A 223 23.02 -13.03 13.47
CA GLN A 223 22.30 -14.21 13.90
C GLN A 223 21.19 -14.57 12.93
N ILE A 224 20.89 -15.86 12.82
CA ILE A 224 19.75 -16.36 12.04
C ILE A 224 18.78 -17.02 13.01
N ILE A 225 17.51 -16.64 12.92
CA ILE A 225 16.42 -17.22 13.68
C ILE A 225 15.45 -17.96 12.76
N LYS A 226 14.78 -18.97 13.31
CA LYS A 226 13.70 -19.69 12.63
C LYS A 226 12.46 -19.79 13.49
N ILE A 227 11.31 -19.82 12.82
CA ILE A 227 10.04 -20.22 13.41
C ILE A 227 9.96 -21.75 13.29
N PRO A 228 9.79 -22.50 14.39
CA PRO A 228 9.65 -23.95 14.31
C PRO A 228 8.37 -24.32 13.55
N MET A 229 8.50 -25.19 12.55
CA MET A 229 7.39 -25.70 11.73
C MET A 229 7.33 -27.23 11.86
N PHE A 230 6.11 -27.77 11.89
CA PHE A 230 5.86 -29.20 12.13
C PHE A 230 5.10 -29.88 10.97
N GLY A 231 4.78 -29.12 9.91
CA GLY A 231 4.11 -29.65 8.72
C GLY A 231 5.11 -30.05 7.63
N PHE A 232 4.59 -30.61 6.53
CA PHE A 232 5.40 -30.96 5.36
C PHE A 232 5.99 -29.75 4.63
N LYS A 233 5.34 -28.58 4.76
CA LYS A 233 5.86 -27.32 4.24
C LYS A 233 6.76 -26.69 5.30
N ASN A 234 8.02 -26.42 4.91
CA ASN A 234 9.04 -25.80 5.76
C ASN A 234 9.16 -24.29 5.50
N SER A 235 8.09 -23.67 5.00
CA SER A 235 8.01 -22.22 4.78
C SER A 235 6.59 -21.72 5.03
N MET A 236 6.48 -20.41 5.25
CA MET A 236 5.23 -19.70 5.52
C MET A 236 5.24 -18.37 4.76
N ASN A 237 4.05 -17.83 4.47
CA ASN A 237 3.93 -16.47 3.94
C ASN A 237 4.70 -15.47 4.83
N VAL A 238 5.47 -14.60 4.19
CA VAL A 238 6.38 -13.65 4.86
C VAL A 238 5.67 -12.71 5.83
N ASN A 239 4.43 -12.28 5.52
CA ASN A 239 3.66 -11.39 6.40
C ASN A 239 3.30 -12.09 7.72
N ASN A 240 2.92 -13.37 7.64
CA ASN A 240 2.61 -14.18 8.83
C ASN A 240 3.86 -14.43 9.66
N ALA A 241 4.98 -14.78 8.99
CA ALA A 241 6.26 -15.01 9.65
C ALA A 241 6.73 -13.75 10.40
N LEU A 242 6.71 -12.59 9.74
CA LEU A 242 7.02 -11.30 10.35
C LEU A 242 6.08 -10.98 11.53
N SER A 243 4.78 -11.23 11.40
CA SER A 243 3.82 -10.98 12.51
C SER A 243 4.18 -11.78 13.77
N ILE A 244 4.57 -13.06 13.62
CA ILE A 244 5.01 -13.90 14.73
C ILE A 244 6.29 -13.34 15.35
N VAL A 245 7.26 -12.94 14.53
CA VAL A 245 8.54 -12.42 15.01
C VAL A 245 8.38 -11.08 15.72
N CYS A 246 7.58 -10.16 15.16
CA CYS A 246 7.32 -8.85 15.75
C CYS A 246 6.58 -8.97 17.10
N GLN A 247 5.59 -9.85 17.19
CA GLN A 247 4.95 -10.15 18.48
C GLN A 247 5.96 -10.65 19.50
N ARG A 248 6.80 -11.63 19.12
CA ARG A 248 7.82 -12.18 20.02
C ARG A 248 8.87 -11.15 20.44
N TYR A 249 9.27 -10.26 19.54
CA TYR A 249 10.15 -9.14 19.82
C TYR A 249 9.56 -8.22 20.91
N CYS A 250 8.30 -7.79 20.74
CA CYS A 250 7.63 -6.92 21.70
C CYS A 250 7.44 -7.59 23.08
N GLU A 251 7.16 -8.90 23.12
CA GLU A 251 7.13 -9.70 24.36
C GLU A 251 8.49 -9.76 25.05
N ASN A 252 9.57 -9.98 24.28
CA ASN A 252 10.93 -10.08 24.82
C ASN A 252 11.35 -8.79 25.54
N LEU A 253 10.96 -7.64 25.00
CA LEU A 253 11.23 -6.34 25.61
C LEU A 253 10.32 -6.02 26.82
N LYS A 254 9.42 -6.93 27.21
CA LYS A 254 8.39 -6.74 28.25
C LYS A 254 7.50 -5.51 28.03
N LYS A 255 7.31 -5.10 26.77
CA LYS A 255 6.60 -3.86 26.43
C LYS A 255 5.08 -4.02 26.31
N PHE A 256 4.56 -5.21 26.64
CA PHE A 256 3.14 -5.55 26.77
C PHE A 256 2.71 -5.80 28.24
N GLN A 257 3.52 -5.39 29.23
CA GLN A 257 3.13 -5.34 30.63
C GLN A 257 2.69 -3.94 31.03
#